data_AF-A0A413WDH6-F1
#
_entry.id   AF-A0A413WDH6-F1
#
_cell.length_a   1.000
_cell.length_b   1.000
_cell.length_c   1.000
_cell.angle_alpha   90.00
_cell.angle_beta   90.00
_cell.angle_gamma   90.00
#
_symmetry.space_group_name_H-M   'P 1'
#
loop_
_entity.id
_entity.type
_entity.pdbx_description
1 polymer ?
#
loop_
_entity_poly.entity_id
_entity_poly.type
_entity_poly.pdbx_seq_one_letter_code
_entity_poly.pdbx_strand_id
1 'polypeptide(L)'
;MSDSNHVLLQSELADELNRMQAGGTSYRLETAQLALALSRHVSVPESLRDREMARQYVRSSLHDLQDDRAEDVAKMLSMAARRAYNTPESTFSVDMKVKLEEKRNRFKVRGLQVKS
;
A
#
# COMPACT_ATOMS: atom_id res chain seq x y z
N MET A 1 -4.82 12.62 20.57
CA MET A 1 -5.25 11.22 20.38
C MET A 1 -4.87 10.76 18.97
N SER A 2 -3.57 10.77 18.64
CA SER A 2 -3.10 10.54 17.25
C SER A 2 -2.17 9.34 17.10
N ASP A 3 -1.75 8.68 18.19
CA ASP A 3 -0.68 7.67 18.09
C ASP A 3 -1.17 6.30 17.58
N SER A 4 -2.34 5.83 18.00
CA SER A 4 -2.79 4.46 17.69
C SER A 4 -2.97 4.19 16.19
N ASN A 5 -3.42 5.19 15.44
CA ASN A 5 -3.60 5.04 14.00
C ASN A 5 -2.25 4.92 13.30
N HIS A 6 -1.25 5.75 13.64
CA HIS A 6 0.07 5.68 13.02
C HIS A 6 0.76 4.33 13.24
N VAL A 7 0.54 3.70 14.39
CA VAL A 7 1.12 2.41 14.75
C VAL A 7 0.74 1.32 13.74
N LEU A 8 -0.51 1.29 13.27
CA LEU A 8 -0.98 0.27 12.33
C LEU A 8 -0.29 0.37 10.96
N LEU A 9 -0.23 1.58 10.38
CA LEU A 9 0.46 1.79 9.11
C LEU A 9 1.96 1.50 9.21
N GLN A 10 2.60 1.94 10.30
CA GLN A 10 4.02 1.68 10.53
C GLN A 10 4.31 0.19 10.70
N SER A 11 3.44 -0.56 11.38
CA SER A 11 3.57 -2.01 11.51
C SER A 11 3.49 -2.70 10.14
N GLU A 12 2.50 -2.34 9.32
CA GLU A 12 2.35 -2.89 7.97
C GLU A 12 3.53 -2.60 7.05
N LEU A 13 4.15 -1.43 7.19
CA LEU A 13 5.35 -1.03 6.44
C LEU A 13 6.62 -1.69 6.99
N ALA A 14 6.72 -1.89 8.30
CA ALA A 14 7.82 -2.64 8.91
C ALA A 14 7.81 -4.11 8.46
N ASP A 15 6.63 -4.72 8.39
CA ASP A 15 6.48 -6.08 7.86
C ASP A 15 6.85 -6.17 6.38
N GLU A 16 6.49 -5.15 5.59
CA GLU A 16 6.92 -5.06 4.18
C GLU A 16 8.44 -4.92 4.07
N LEU A 17 9.06 -4.08 4.89
CA LEU A 17 10.50 -3.90 4.93
C LEU A 17 11.21 -5.22 5.29
N ASN A 18 10.74 -5.92 6.31
CA ASN A 18 11.28 -7.22 6.73
C ASN A 18 11.20 -8.26 5.58
N ARG A 19 10.08 -8.30 4.85
CA ARG A 19 9.94 -9.16 3.65
C ARG A 19 10.95 -8.80 2.57
N MET A 20 11.21 -7.52 2.34
CA MET A 20 12.19 -7.07 1.34
C MET A 20 13.64 -7.33 1.78
N GLN A 21 13.94 -7.30 3.08
CA GLN A 21 15.28 -7.65 3.59
C GLN A 21 15.61 -9.14 3.37
N ALA A 22 14.61 -10.01 3.43
CA ALA A 22 14.80 -11.46 3.29
C ALA A 22 15.01 -11.94 1.83
N GLY A 23 14.81 -11.10 0.81
CA GLY A 23 14.96 -11.52 -0.59
C GLY A 23 14.57 -10.50 -1.66
N GLY A 24 14.46 -9.21 -1.31
CA GLY A 24 14.17 -8.12 -2.23
C GLY A 24 15.43 -7.58 -2.92
N THR A 25 15.23 -6.83 -4.00
CA THR A 25 16.31 -6.04 -4.61
C THR A 25 16.62 -4.81 -3.75
N SER A 26 17.83 -4.25 -3.88
CA SER A 26 18.19 -2.98 -3.24
C SER A 26 17.15 -1.88 -3.52
N TYR A 27 16.67 -1.80 -4.76
CA TYR A 27 15.60 -0.88 -5.15
C TYR A 27 14.32 -1.05 -4.32
N ARG A 28 13.83 -2.30 -4.15
CA ARG A 28 12.61 -2.58 -3.37
C ARG A 28 12.82 -2.34 -1.88
N LEU A 29 14.01 -2.63 -1.38
CA LEU A 29 14.40 -2.35 0.00
C LEU A 29 14.40 -0.85 0.28
N GLU A 30 15.06 -0.06 -0.56
CA GLU A 30 15.09 1.40 -0.44
C GLU A 30 13.69 2.02 -0.57
N THR A 31 12.84 1.47 -1.44
CA THR A 31 11.43 1.90 -1.57
C THR A 31 10.68 1.68 -0.25
N ALA A 32 10.86 0.52 0.39
CA ALA A 32 10.23 0.21 1.67
C ALA A 32 10.76 1.09 2.81
N GLN A 33 12.06 1.38 2.84
CA GLN A 33 12.65 2.31 3.80
C GLN A 33 12.08 3.72 3.66
N LEU A 34 11.96 4.23 2.43
CA LEU A 34 11.37 5.54 2.15
C LEU A 34 9.90 5.60 2.58
N ALA A 35 9.10 4.59 2.22
CA ALA A 35 7.70 4.52 2.63
C ALA A 35 7.55 4.53 4.16
N LEU A 36 8.35 3.72 4.88
CA LEU A 36 8.34 3.68 6.33
C LEU A 36 8.76 5.03 6.95
N ALA A 37 9.82 5.66 6.43
CA ALA A 37 10.26 6.96 6.91
C ALA A 37 9.17 8.03 6.74
N LEU A 38 8.54 8.08 5.56
CA LEU A 38 7.45 9.01 5.27
C LEU A 38 6.23 8.78 6.16
N SER A 39 5.91 7.54 6.52
CA SER A 39 4.75 7.22 7.37
C SER A 39 4.79 7.86 8.77
N ARG A 40 5.99 8.22 9.25
CA ARG A 40 6.18 8.86 10.57
C ARG A 40 5.63 10.27 10.64
N HIS A 41 5.47 10.93 9.49
CA HIS A 41 5.07 12.33 9.40
C HIS A 41 3.64 12.54 8.87
N VAL A 42 2.91 11.46 8.58
CA VAL A 42 1.58 11.52 7.98
C VAL A 42 0.52 11.90 9.02
N SER A 43 -0.07 13.08 8.96
CA SER A 43 -1.07 13.47 9.97
C SER A 43 -2.38 12.67 9.93
N VAL A 44 -2.77 12.16 8.75
CA VAL A 44 -4.01 11.39 8.56
C VAL A 44 -3.71 10.09 7.79
N PRO A 45 -3.21 9.03 8.46
CA PRO A 45 -2.74 7.81 7.81
C PRO A 45 -3.78 7.10 6.93
N GLU A 46 -5.05 7.16 7.33
CA GLU A 46 -6.17 6.53 6.62
C GLU A 46 -6.45 7.13 5.23
N SER A 47 -6.06 8.39 5.02
CA SER A 47 -6.23 9.08 3.73
C SER A 47 -5.35 8.47 2.63
N LEU A 48 -4.23 7.85 3.01
CA LEU A 48 -3.28 7.23 2.08
C LEU A 48 -3.86 5.96 1.40
N ARG A 49 -5.01 5.44 1.85
CA ARG A 49 -5.73 4.38 1.14
C ARG A 49 -6.04 4.76 -0.31
N ASP A 50 -6.24 6.05 -0.57
CA ASP A 50 -6.30 6.60 -1.92
C ASP A 50 -4.87 6.75 -2.47
N ARG A 51 -4.64 6.18 -3.66
CA ARG A 51 -3.31 6.17 -4.27
C ARG A 51 -2.90 7.55 -4.78
N GLU A 52 -3.85 8.37 -5.23
CA GLU A 52 -3.59 9.74 -5.66
C GLU A 52 -3.20 10.61 -4.46
N MET A 53 -3.89 10.44 -3.33
CA MET A 53 -3.50 11.10 -2.08
C MET A 53 -2.09 10.69 -1.63
N ALA A 54 -1.76 9.40 -1.71
CA ALA A 54 -0.42 8.92 -1.40
C ALA A 54 0.64 9.50 -2.34
N ARG A 55 0.33 9.64 -3.63
CA ARG A 55 1.24 10.25 -4.63
C ARG A 55 1.51 11.71 -4.32
N GLN A 56 0.46 12.49 -4.07
CA GLN A 56 0.58 13.90 -3.71
C GLN A 56 1.41 14.07 -2.43
N TYR A 57 1.15 13.21 -1.43
CA TYR A 57 1.93 13.21 -0.19
C TYR A 57 3.41 12.93 -0.44
N VAL A 58 3.76 11.89 -1.20
CA VAL A 58 5.15 11.55 -1.52
C VAL A 58 5.85 12.68 -2.25
N ARG A 59 5.22 13.25 -3.29
CA ARG A 59 5.79 14.36 -4.06
C ARG A 59 5.98 15.61 -3.22
N SER A 60 5.02 15.92 -2.35
CA SER A 60 5.15 17.05 -1.41
C SER A 60 6.25 16.84 -0.36
N SER A 61 6.54 15.58 -0.01
CA SER A 61 7.54 15.25 1.03
C SER A 61 8.95 15.07 0.46
N LEU A 62 9.09 14.67 -0.80
CA LEU A 62 10.37 14.38 -1.46
C LEU A 62 10.40 15.02 -2.85
N HIS A 63 10.82 16.29 -2.90
CA HIS A 63 10.78 17.11 -4.12
C HIS A 63 11.74 16.63 -5.22
N ASP A 64 12.85 15.96 -4.87
CA ASP A 64 13.88 15.52 -5.82
C ASP A 64 13.78 14.03 -6.21
N LEU A 65 12.70 13.36 -5.81
CA LEU A 65 12.51 11.94 -6.12
C LEU A 65 12.04 11.78 -7.57
N GLN A 66 12.73 10.93 -8.34
CA GLN A 66 12.31 10.57 -9.69
C GLN A 66 10.85 10.07 -9.70
N ASP A 67 10.08 10.47 -10.72
CA ASP A 67 8.64 10.22 -10.80
C ASP A 67 8.27 8.74 -10.63
N ASP A 68 8.99 7.84 -11.29
CA ASP A 68 8.75 6.40 -11.19
C ASP A 68 8.96 5.88 -9.76
N ARG A 69 9.97 6.42 -9.08
CA ARG A 69 10.29 6.05 -7.69
C ARG A 69 9.27 6.64 -6.72
N ALA A 70 8.79 7.86 -6.97
CA ALA A 70 7.69 8.44 -6.21
C ALA A 70 6.40 7.62 -6.35
N GLU A 71 6.12 7.10 -7.54
CA GLU A 71 4.96 6.25 -7.81
C GLU A 71 5.03 4.90 -7.07
N ASP A 72 6.22 4.30 -6.99
CA ASP A 72 6.44 3.05 -6.28
C ASP A 72 6.31 3.21 -4.75
N VAL A 73 6.85 4.30 -4.20
CA VAL A 73 6.68 4.65 -2.78
C VAL A 73 5.21 4.92 -2.46
N ALA A 74 4.53 5.69 -3.31
CA ALA A 74 3.10 6.00 -3.14
C ALA A 74 2.23 4.74 -3.21
N LYS A 75 2.54 3.82 -4.14
CA LYS A 75 1.88 2.52 -4.24
C LYS A 75 2.06 1.71 -2.95
N MET A 76 3.27 1.67 -2.41
CA MET A 76 3.55 0.92 -1.19
C MET A 76 2.82 1.50 0.02
N LEU A 77 2.85 2.82 0.20
CA LEU A 77 2.08 3.52 1.23
C LEU A 77 0.60 3.22 1.14
N SER A 78 0.04 3.29 -0.07
CA SER A 78 -1.39 3.04 -0.30
C SER A 78 -1.79 1.60 -0.01
N MET A 79 -0.96 0.63 -0.41
CA MET A 79 -1.20 -0.77 -0.10
C MET A 79 -1.11 -1.07 1.39
N ALA A 80 -0.12 -0.51 2.09
CA ALA A 80 0.02 -0.68 3.53
C ALA A 80 -1.14 -0.02 4.28
N ALA A 81 -1.55 1.20 3.91
CA ALA A 81 -2.70 1.87 4.50
C ALA A 81 -4.01 1.10 4.26
N ARG A 82 -4.18 0.48 3.09
CA ARG A 82 -5.33 -0.40 2.83
C ARG A 82 -5.33 -1.62 3.73
N ARG A 83 -4.17 -2.24 3.99
CA ARG A 83 -4.11 -3.37 4.93
C ARG A 83 -4.39 -2.94 6.37
N ALA A 84 -3.84 -1.80 6.78
CA ALA A 84 -4.00 -1.26 8.12
C ALA A 84 -5.45 -0.80 8.43
N TYR A 85 -6.14 -0.20 7.45
CA TYR A 85 -7.39 0.53 7.71
C TYR A 85 -8.58 0.11 6.85
N ASN A 86 -8.46 -0.90 5.99
CA ASN A 86 -9.65 -1.51 5.42
C ASN A 86 -10.23 -2.49 6.42
N THR A 87 -11.56 -2.53 6.45
CA THR A 87 -12.32 -3.53 7.18
C THR A 87 -11.82 -4.92 6.75
N PRO A 88 -11.41 -5.78 7.70
CA PRO A 88 -10.95 -7.13 7.39
C PRO A 88 -11.97 -7.89 6.55
N GLU A 89 -11.53 -8.74 5.62
CA GLU A 89 -12.49 -9.50 4.81
C GLU A 89 -13.38 -10.41 5.67
N SER A 90 -12.90 -10.83 6.86
CA SER A 90 -13.69 -11.59 7.84
C SER A 90 -14.98 -10.86 8.24
N THR A 91 -14.92 -9.54 8.36
CA THR A 91 -16.05 -8.64 8.69
C THR A 91 -16.93 -8.26 7.51
N PHE A 92 -16.62 -8.72 6.29
CA PHE A 92 -17.52 -8.53 5.15
C PHE A 92 -18.76 -9.42 5.25
N SER A 93 -19.91 -8.88 4.82
CA SER A 93 -21.12 -9.67 4.62
C SER A 93 -20.87 -10.78 3.59
N VAL A 94 -21.67 -11.85 3.67
CA VAL A 94 -21.59 -12.98 2.73
C VAL A 94 -21.71 -12.48 1.28
N ASP A 95 -22.66 -11.59 1.00
CA ASP A 95 -22.86 -11.01 -0.33
C ASP A 95 -21.65 -10.23 -0.85
N MET A 96 -20.95 -9.52 0.04
CA MET A 96 -19.75 -8.77 -0.32
C MET A 96 -18.58 -9.71 -0.64
N LYS A 97 -18.44 -10.82 0.10
CA LYS A 97 -17.46 -11.88 -0.19
C LYS A 97 -17.74 -12.53 -1.55
N VAL A 98 -19.01 -12.84 -1.86
CA VAL A 98 -19.42 -13.38 -3.16
C VAL A 98 -19.04 -12.43 -4.31
N LYS A 99 -19.36 -11.14 -4.18
CA LYS A 99 -19.00 -10.13 -5.21
C LYS A 99 -17.48 -10.01 -5.43
N LEU A 100 -16.70 -10.12 -4.36
CA LEU A 100 -15.23 -10.11 -4.43
C LEU A 100 -14.69 -11.35 -5.13
N GLU A 101 -15.22 -12.54 -4.81
CA GLU A 101 -14.85 -13.78 -5.49
C GLU A 101 -15.20 -13.74 -6.98
N GLU A 102 -16.40 -13.27 -7.34
CA GLU A 102 -16.78 -13.09 -8.73
C GLU A 102 -15.83 -12.14 -9.47
N LYS A 103 -15.44 -11.03 -8.83
CA LYS A 103 -14.46 -10.10 -9.38
C LYS A 103 -13.12 -10.79 -9.59
N ARG A 104 -12.64 -11.56 -8.59
CA ARG A 104 -11.39 -12.33 -8.69
C ARG A 104 -11.43 -13.36 -9.81
N ASN A 105 -12.56 -14.04 -9.98
CA ASN A 105 -12.78 -15.02 -11.04
C ASN A 105 -12.79 -14.36 -12.43
N ARG A 106 -13.42 -13.18 -12.56
CA ARG A 106 -13.34 -12.38 -13.81
C ARG A 106 -11.91 -12.01 -14.17
N PHE A 107 -11.08 -11.62 -13.21
CA PHE A 107 -9.66 -11.33 -13.44
C PHE A 107 -8.83 -12.57 -13.76
N LYS A 108 -9.10 -13.73 -13.15
CA LYS A 108 -8.43 -14.99 -13.52
C LYS A 108 -8.76 -15.41 -14.95
N VAL A 109 -10.03 -15.32 -15.34
CA VAL A 109 -10.49 -15.68 -16.68
C VAL A 109 -9.97 -14.70 -17.74
N ARG A 110 -9.97 -13.40 -17.47
CA ARG A 110 -9.49 -12.38 -18.43
C ARG A 110 -7.97 -12.16 -18.41
N GLY A 111 -7.30 -12.39 -17.28
CA GLY A 111 -5.85 -12.26 -17.14
C GLY A 111 -5.07 -13.40 -17.81
N LEU A 112 -5.73 -14.52 -18.12
CA LEU A 112 -5.19 -15.57 -18.98
C LEU A 112 -5.26 -15.26 -20.48
N GLN A 113 -5.97 -14.21 -20.89
CA GLN A 113 -5.94 -13.68 -22.26
C GLN A 113 -4.88 -12.56 -22.38
N VAL A 114 -3.63 -12.87 -22.03
CA VAL A 114 -2.51 -12.11 -22.57
C VAL A 114 -2.29 -12.66 -23.98
N LYS A 115 -2.54 -11.81 -24.98
CA LYS A 115 -2.39 -12.13 -26.41
C LYS A 115 -1.12 -12.97 -26.66
N SER A 116 -1.31 -14.18 -27.18
CA SER A 116 -0.31 -14.85 -28.01
C SER A 116 -0.25 -14.17 -29.37
#